data_AF-A0A2G4HFI1-F1
#
_entry.id   AF-A0A2G4HFI1-F1
#
_cell.length_a   1.000
_cell.length_b   1.000
_cell.length_c   1.000
_cell.angle_alpha   90.00
_cell.angle_beta   90.00
_cell.angle_gamma   90.00
#
_symmetry.space_group_name_H-M   'P 1'
#
loop_
_entity.id
_entity.type
_entity.pdbx_description
1 polymer ?
#
loop_
_entity_poly.entity_id
_entity_poly.type
_entity_poly.pdbx_seq_one_letter_code
_entity_poly.pdbx_strand_id
1 'polypeptide(L)'
;MPTIAVLGTLDSKGPEHAFVAAALRRAGHTPLLIDVGSLDAPSITPDITRAEVLAALNAPDTAAILARRDRGECVALMGRAAAALVTSLHSAGRIHGIISLGGGGGTAIATAAMRALPIGFPKLMVSTLASG
;
A
#
# COMPACT_ATOMS: atom_id res chain seq x y z
N MET A 1 19.58 6.43 6.25
CA MET A 1 19.12 6.20 4.86
C MET A 1 17.60 6.25 4.85
N PRO A 2 16.92 7.06 4.01
CA PRO A 2 15.46 7.16 4.03
C PRO A 2 14.77 5.85 3.69
N THR A 3 13.74 5.52 4.46
CA THR A 3 12.85 4.38 4.19
C THR A 3 11.64 4.84 3.40
N ILE A 4 11.34 4.19 2.28
CA ILE A 4 10.23 4.52 1.39
C ILE A 4 9.21 3.38 1.41
N ALA A 5 7.97 3.69 1.80
CA ALA A 5 6.87 2.72 1.71
C ALA A 5 6.54 2.45 0.24
N VAL A 6 6.63 1.19 -0.17
CA VAL A 6 6.22 0.70 -1.48
C VAL A 6 4.93 -0.09 -1.27
N LEU A 7 3.81 0.61 -1.45
CA LEU A 7 2.47 0.09 -1.16
C LEU A 7 1.85 -0.49 -2.43
N GLY A 8 1.38 -1.74 -2.42
CA GLY A 8 0.89 -2.37 -3.64
C GLY A 8 0.00 -3.58 -3.46
N THR A 9 -0.85 -3.86 -4.45
CA THR A 9 -1.58 -5.13 -4.56
C THR A 9 -0.63 -6.20 -5.09
N LEU A 10 0.13 -6.86 -4.20
CA LEU A 10 1.25 -7.72 -4.60
C LEU A 10 0.81 -9.07 -5.17
N ASP A 11 -0.46 -9.41 -5.01
CA ASP A 11 -1.15 -10.54 -5.64
C ASP A 11 -1.23 -10.42 -7.17
N SER A 12 -1.33 -9.19 -7.68
CA SER A 12 -1.50 -8.90 -9.11
C SER A 12 -0.36 -8.08 -9.72
N LYS A 13 0.37 -7.32 -8.89
CA LYS A 13 1.40 -6.35 -9.32
C LYS A 13 2.72 -6.49 -8.56
N GLY A 14 2.99 -7.68 -8.01
CA GLY A 14 4.22 -7.94 -7.29
C GLY A 14 5.49 -7.63 -8.10
N PRO A 15 5.66 -8.15 -9.33
CA PRO A 15 6.86 -7.86 -10.13
C PRO A 15 7.10 -6.37 -10.38
N GLU A 16 6.06 -5.59 -10.63
CA GLU A 16 6.17 -4.14 -10.82
C GLU A 16 6.58 -3.41 -9.54
N HIS A 17 6.04 -3.82 -8.38
CA HIS A 17 6.46 -3.25 -7.09
C HIS A 17 7.89 -3.67 -6.70
N ALA A 18 8.31 -4.89 -7.06
CA ALA A 18 9.70 -5.33 -6.91
C ALA A 18 10.66 -4.53 -7.80
N PHE A 19 10.25 -4.18 -9.02
CA PHE A 19 11.02 -3.30 -9.90
C PHE A 19 11.21 -1.92 -9.27
N VAL A 20 10.15 -1.31 -8.72
CA VAL A 20 10.24 -0.03 -7.99
C VAL A 20 11.15 -0.15 -6.77
N ALA A 21 11.01 -1.21 -5.98
CA ALA A 21 11.88 -1.45 -4.83
C ALA A 21 13.36 -1.58 -5.24
N ALA A 22 13.65 -2.25 -6.36
CA ALA A 22 15.01 -2.33 -6.89
C ALA A 22 15.54 -0.97 -7.36
N ALA A 23 14.70 -0.13 -7.98
CA ALA A 23 15.06 1.24 -8.36
C ALA A 23 15.37 2.12 -7.14
N LEU A 24 14.56 2.03 -6.09
CA LEU A 24 14.80 2.72 -4.82
C LEU A 24 16.12 2.29 -4.16
N ARG A 25 16.42 0.98 -4.16
CA ARG A 25 17.70 0.47 -3.65
C ARG A 25 18.89 1.02 -4.44
N ARG A 26 18.81 1.05 -5.78
CA ARG A 26 19.87 1.65 -6.63
C ARG A 26 20.05 3.14 -6.39
N ALA A 27 18.99 3.85 -6.00
CA ALA A 27 19.03 5.26 -5.62
C ALA A 27 19.53 5.50 -4.18
N GLY A 28 19.90 4.46 -3.43
CA GLY A 28 20.37 4.60 -2.05
C GLY A 28 19.23 4.81 -1.04
N HIS A 29 18.05 4.25 -1.28
CA HIS A 29 16.93 4.25 -0.34
C HIS A 29 16.57 2.83 0.11
N THR A 30 15.88 2.72 1.25
CA THR A 30 15.39 1.45 1.78
C THR A 30 13.92 1.29 1.43
N PRO A 31 13.52 0.42 0.50
CA PRO A 31 12.10 0.14 0.27
C PRO A 31 11.54 -0.70 1.42
N LEU A 32 10.31 -0.38 1.83
CA LEU A 32 9.48 -1.19 2.72
C LEU A 32 8.26 -1.65 1.93
N LEU A 33 8.22 -2.92 1.52
CA LEU A 33 7.15 -3.53 0.72
C LEU A 33 5.93 -3.82 1.60
N ILE A 34 4.78 -3.24 1.24
CA ILE A 34 3.53 -3.37 1.98
C ILE A 34 2.46 -3.97 1.06
N ASP A 35 1.95 -5.15 1.40
CA ASP A 35 0.90 -5.82 0.63
C ASP A 35 -0.48 -5.27 1.00
N VAL A 36 -1.18 -4.73 0.00
CA VAL A 36 -2.60 -4.34 0.07
C VAL A 36 -3.48 -5.12 -0.89
N GLY A 37 -2.98 -6.28 -1.38
CA GLY A 37 -3.77 -7.24 -2.14
C GLY A 37 -4.93 -7.80 -1.33
N SER A 38 -6.00 -8.19 -2.01
CA SER A 38 -7.24 -8.69 -1.37
C SER A 38 -7.76 -9.99 -1.99
N LEU A 39 -7.09 -10.51 -3.03
CA LEU A 39 -7.54 -11.69 -3.76
C LEU A 39 -6.64 -12.89 -3.46
N ASP A 40 -5.51 -12.96 -4.14
CA ASP A 40 -4.62 -14.13 -4.11
C ASP A 40 -3.41 -13.89 -3.20
N ALA A 41 -2.56 -14.90 -3.01
CA ALA A 41 -1.31 -14.72 -2.28
C ALA A 41 -0.39 -13.73 -3.02
N PRO A 42 0.44 -12.95 -2.31
CA PRO A 42 1.37 -12.03 -2.95
C PRO A 42 2.42 -12.81 -3.77
N SER A 43 2.73 -12.34 -4.96
CA SER A 43 3.73 -12.95 -5.88
C SER A 43 5.18 -12.61 -5.52
N ILE A 44 5.37 -11.69 -4.57
CA ILE A 44 6.66 -11.36 -3.96
C ILE A 44 6.49 -11.32 -2.44
N THR A 45 7.55 -11.52 -1.67
CA THR A 45 7.49 -11.44 -0.20
C THR A 45 7.36 -9.98 0.25
N PRO A 46 6.26 -9.59 0.92
CA PRO A 46 6.16 -8.27 1.53
C PRO A 46 6.96 -8.20 2.84
N ASP A 47 7.37 -6.99 3.21
CA ASP A 47 7.90 -6.71 4.56
C ASP A 47 6.77 -6.51 5.58
N ILE A 48 5.61 -6.02 5.10
CA ILE A 48 4.36 -5.95 5.87
C ILE A 48 3.25 -6.64 5.08
N THR A 49 2.74 -7.72 5.63
CA THR A 49 1.68 -8.56 5.05
C THR A 49 0.32 -7.86 5.09
N ARG A 50 -0.62 -8.27 4.22
CA ARG A 50 -2.00 -7.76 4.26
C ARG A 50 -2.67 -7.97 5.62
N ALA A 51 -2.32 -9.04 6.34
CA ALA A 51 -2.87 -9.33 7.66
C ALA A 51 -2.43 -8.26 8.67
N GLU A 52 -1.16 -7.86 8.64
CA GLU A 52 -0.64 -6.75 9.45
C GLU A 52 -1.24 -5.41 9.04
N VAL A 53 -1.46 -5.17 7.74
CA VAL A 53 -2.18 -3.97 7.27
C VAL A 53 -3.59 -3.91 7.87
N LEU A 54 -4.35 -5.01 7.80
CA LEU A 54 -5.70 -5.09 8.34
C LEU A 54 -5.73 -4.94 9.86
N ALA A 55 -4.76 -5.52 10.55
CA ALA A 55 -4.63 -5.39 12.00
C ALA A 55 -4.45 -3.92 12.43
N ALA A 56 -3.75 -3.09 11.63
CA ALA A 56 -3.58 -1.68 11.93
C ALA A 56 -4.91 -0.88 11.96
N LEU A 57 -5.95 -1.37 11.27
CA LEU A 57 -7.27 -0.72 11.26
C LEU A 57 -8.06 -0.94 12.56
N ASN A 58 -7.79 -2.03 13.29
CA ASN A 58 -8.56 -2.46 14.47
C ASN A 58 -10.09 -2.49 14.25
N ALA A 59 -10.54 -2.85 13.04
CA ALA A 59 -11.96 -2.95 12.72
C ALA A 59 -12.49 -4.38 12.88
N PRO A 60 -13.73 -4.57 13.37
CA PRO A 60 -14.41 -5.85 13.28
C PRO A 60 -14.66 -6.24 11.81
N ASP A 61 -14.94 -7.52 11.58
CA ASP A 61 -15.46 -8.06 10.31
C ASP A 61 -14.57 -7.92 9.06
N THR A 62 -13.30 -7.56 9.22
CA THR A 62 -12.33 -7.48 8.11
C THR A 62 -12.27 -8.80 7.31
N ALA A 63 -12.26 -9.94 8.00
CA ALA A 63 -12.26 -11.27 7.38
C ALA A 63 -13.56 -11.56 6.62
N ALA A 64 -14.72 -11.17 7.17
CA ALA A 64 -16.02 -11.38 6.53
C ALA A 64 -16.15 -10.56 5.24
N ILE A 65 -15.67 -9.31 5.25
CA ILE A 65 -15.63 -8.46 4.06
C ILE A 65 -14.75 -9.08 2.97
N LEU A 66 -13.55 -9.55 3.30
CA LEU A 66 -12.67 -10.21 2.33
C LEU A 66 -13.27 -11.50 1.78
N ALA A 67 -13.97 -12.27 2.63
CA ALA A 67 -14.62 -13.52 2.23
C ALA A 67 -15.74 -13.30 1.19
N ARG A 68 -16.41 -12.14 1.21
CA ARG A 68 -17.44 -11.78 0.23
C ARG A 68 -16.88 -11.52 -1.16
N ARG A 69 -15.59 -11.22 -1.29
CA ARG A 69 -14.89 -10.92 -2.55
C ARG A 69 -15.54 -9.83 -3.40
N ASP A 70 -16.33 -8.94 -2.78
CA ASP A 70 -16.84 -7.76 -3.47
C ASP A 70 -15.68 -6.78 -3.68
N ARG A 71 -15.47 -6.40 -4.95
CA ARG A 71 -14.33 -5.55 -5.32
C ARG A 71 -14.38 -4.18 -4.65
N GLY A 72 -15.57 -3.57 -4.55
CA GLY A 72 -15.74 -2.25 -3.97
C GLY A 72 -15.49 -2.25 -2.46
N GLU A 73 -16.06 -3.23 -1.76
CA GLU A 73 -15.86 -3.40 -0.32
C GLU A 73 -14.40 -3.70 0.02
N CYS A 74 -13.73 -4.58 -0.74
CA CYS A 74 -12.32 -4.87 -0.56
C CYS A 74 -11.43 -3.63 -0.77
N VAL A 75 -11.66 -2.86 -1.83
CA VAL A 75 -10.91 -1.62 -2.11
C VAL A 75 -11.13 -0.60 -0.98
N ALA A 76 -12.36 -0.41 -0.53
CA ALA A 76 -12.68 0.53 0.54
C ALA A 76 -12.06 0.10 1.87
N LEU A 77 -12.11 -1.19 2.21
CA LEU A 77 -11.51 -1.75 3.40
C LEU A 77 -9.99 -1.57 3.41
N MET A 78 -9.33 -2.01 2.34
CA MET A 78 -7.87 -1.93 2.22
C MET A 78 -7.38 -0.49 2.18
N GLY A 79 -8.14 0.44 1.58
CA GLY A 79 -7.82 1.87 1.63
C GLY A 79 -7.79 2.43 3.06
N ARG A 80 -8.78 2.07 3.90
CA ARG A 80 -8.81 2.48 5.31
C ARG A 80 -7.68 1.84 6.11
N ALA A 81 -7.45 0.54 5.91
CA ALA A 81 -6.41 -0.21 6.62
C ALA A 81 -5.01 0.31 6.28
N ALA A 82 -4.74 0.54 5.00
CA ALA A 82 -3.49 1.15 4.54
C ALA A 82 -3.30 2.55 5.11
N ALA A 83 -4.34 3.38 5.18
CA ALA A 83 -4.28 4.71 5.80
C ALA A 83 -3.90 4.65 7.29
N ALA A 84 -4.52 3.75 8.06
CA ALA A 84 -4.18 3.55 9.47
C ALA A 84 -2.72 3.11 9.65
N LEU A 85 -2.27 2.13 8.85
CA LEU A 85 -0.90 1.64 8.89
C LEU A 85 0.13 2.73 8.56
N VAL A 86 -0.01 3.43 7.43
CA VAL A 86 1.01 4.41 7.01
C VAL A 86 1.07 5.60 7.97
N THR A 87 -0.05 5.97 8.59
CA THR A 87 -0.08 6.99 9.64
C THR A 87 0.75 6.55 10.85
N SER A 88 0.55 5.31 11.31
CA SER A 88 1.34 4.73 12.41
C SER A 88 2.83 4.66 12.08
N LEU A 89 3.18 4.18 10.88
CA LEU A 89 4.58 4.12 10.42
C LEU A 89 5.22 5.51 10.36
N HIS A 90 4.49 6.51 9.87
CA HIS A 90 4.96 7.89 9.82
C HIS A 90 5.18 8.47 11.22
N SER A 91 4.21 8.34 12.12
CA SER A 91 4.32 8.83 13.50
C SER A 91 5.49 8.18 14.26
N ALA A 92 5.83 6.92 13.93
CA ALA A 92 6.98 6.22 14.49
C ALA A 92 8.32 6.52 13.77
N GLY A 93 8.35 7.43 12.79
CA GLY A 93 9.56 7.75 12.01
C GLY A 93 10.06 6.60 11.14
N ARG A 94 9.23 5.58 10.87
CA ARG A 94 9.63 4.37 10.14
C ARG A 94 9.60 4.54 8.62
N ILE A 95 8.91 5.56 8.11
CA ILE A 95 8.84 5.89 6.68
C ILE A 95 9.08 7.39 6.45
N HIS A 96 9.67 7.72 5.31
CA HIS A 96 10.12 9.06 4.93
C HIS A 96 9.56 9.49 3.56
N GLY A 97 8.88 8.58 2.87
CA GLY A 97 8.14 8.81 1.64
C GLY A 97 7.27 7.59 1.32
N ILE A 98 6.34 7.74 0.39
CA ILE A 98 5.49 6.65 -0.09
C ILE A 98 5.36 6.69 -1.61
N ILE A 99 5.41 5.52 -2.23
CA ILE A 99 5.20 5.32 -3.67
C ILE A 99 4.29 4.11 -3.91
N SER A 100 3.47 4.20 -4.96
CA SER A 100 2.65 3.09 -5.45
C SER A 100 2.43 3.19 -6.95
N LEU A 101 1.98 2.09 -7.55
CA LEU A 101 1.57 2.00 -8.94
C LEU A 101 0.32 1.12 -9.08
N GLY A 102 -0.56 1.44 -10.02
CA GLY A 102 -1.75 0.61 -10.24
C GLY A 102 -2.77 1.18 -11.21
N GLY A 103 -3.76 0.35 -11.51
CA GLY A 103 -5.01 0.78 -12.14
C GLY A 103 -6.00 1.33 -11.11
N GLY A 104 -7.29 1.47 -11.47
CA GLY A 104 -8.27 2.15 -10.62
C GLY A 104 -8.38 1.65 -9.17
N GLY A 105 -8.36 0.33 -8.94
CA GLY A 105 -8.40 -0.23 -7.58
C GLY A 105 -7.15 0.09 -6.77
N GLY A 106 -5.96 -0.15 -7.34
CA GLY A 106 -4.68 0.16 -6.70
C GLY A 106 -4.52 1.65 -6.42
N THR A 107 -4.89 2.51 -7.37
CA THR A 107 -4.91 3.97 -7.20
C THR A 107 -5.85 4.40 -6.08
N ALA A 108 -7.06 3.82 -5.99
CA ALA A 108 -8.01 4.15 -4.94
C ALA A 108 -7.47 3.79 -3.55
N ILE A 109 -6.91 2.59 -3.38
CA ILE A 109 -6.28 2.14 -2.12
C ILE A 109 -5.10 3.03 -1.75
N ALA A 110 -4.15 3.19 -2.67
CA ALA A 110 -2.90 3.89 -2.40
C ALA A 110 -3.12 5.38 -2.12
N THR A 111 -3.99 6.05 -2.89
CA THR A 111 -4.28 7.46 -2.65
C THR A 111 -5.07 7.70 -1.37
N ALA A 112 -5.91 6.75 -0.92
CA ALA A 112 -6.52 6.81 0.40
C ALA A 112 -5.46 6.80 1.52
N ALA A 113 -4.46 5.93 1.41
CA ALA A 113 -3.35 5.90 2.35
C ALA A 113 -2.50 7.19 2.30
N MET A 114 -2.16 7.66 1.10
CA MET A 114 -1.36 8.87 0.90
C MET A 114 -2.03 10.13 1.47
N ARG A 115 -3.37 10.24 1.38
CA ARG A 115 -4.12 11.39 1.94
C ARG A 115 -4.09 11.45 3.46
N ALA A 116 -3.84 10.34 4.15
CA ALA A 116 -3.71 10.31 5.61
C ALA A 116 -2.37 10.88 6.11
N LEU A 117 -1.37 11.00 5.22
CA LEU A 117 -0.05 11.54 5.55
C LEU A 117 -0.03 13.07 5.37
N PRO A 118 0.75 13.80 6.21
CA PRO A 118 0.72 15.26 6.23
C PRO A 118 1.12 15.91 4.90
N ILE A 119 0.68 17.15 4.70
CA ILE A 119 1.16 18.00 3.60
C ILE A 119 2.68 18.18 3.74
N GLY A 120 3.40 18.14 2.61
CA GLY A 120 4.87 18.15 2.59
C GLY A 120 5.51 16.77 2.67
N PHE A 121 4.81 15.73 3.12
CA PHE A 121 5.32 14.36 3.06
C PHE A 121 5.41 13.89 1.60
N PRO A 122 6.56 13.37 1.12
CA PRO A 122 6.72 12.92 -0.27
C PRO A 122 5.79 11.75 -0.61
N LYS A 123 4.92 11.95 -1.62
CA LYS A 123 3.88 11.00 -2.05
C LYS A 123 3.86 10.94 -3.57
N LEU A 124 4.00 9.73 -4.14
CA LEU A 124 3.96 9.52 -5.60
C LEU A 124 3.06 8.36 -5.98
N MET A 125 2.16 8.59 -6.93
CA MET A 125 1.25 7.57 -7.49
C MET A 125 1.42 7.47 -9.00
N VAL A 126 1.84 6.29 -9.49
CA VAL A 126 1.82 5.97 -10.92
C VAL A 126 0.48 5.34 -11.27
N SER A 127 -0.44 6.14 -11.81
CA SER A 127 -1.83 5.74 -12.04
C SER A 127 -2.17 5.68 -13.52
N THR A 128 -2.87 4.62 -13.95
CA THR A 128 -3.49 4.59 -15.29
C THR A 128 -4.69 5.53 -15.42
N LEU A 129 -5.14 6.14 -14.32
CA LEU A 129 -6.23 7.11 -14.25
C LEU A 129 -5.71 8.54 -14.00
N ALA A 130 -4.41 8.81 -14.22
CA ALA A 130 -3.85 10.14 -14.02
C ALA A 130 -4.37 11.17 -15.05
N SER A 131 -4.69 10.71 -16.26
CA SER A 131 -5.39 11.48 -17.29
C SER A 131 -6.85 11.04 -17.31
N GLY A 132 -7.75 11.93 -16.88
CA GLY A 132 -9.19 11.69 -16.82
C GLY A 132 -9.98 12.90 -17.25
#